data_AF-A0A358XU35-F1
#
_entry.id   AF-A0A358XU35-F1
#
_cell.length_a   1.000
_cell.length_b   1.000
_cell.length_c   1.000
_cell.angle_alpha   90.00
_cell.angle_beta   90.00
_cell.angle_gamma   90.00
#
_symmetry.space_group_name_H-M   'P 1'
#
loop_
_entity.id
_entity.type
_entity.pdbx_description
1 polymer ?
#
loop_
_entity_poly.entity_id
_entity_poly.type
_entity_poly.pdbx_seq_one_letter_code
_entity_poly.pdbx_strand_id
1 'polypeptide(L)'
;ATLIYTSGTTGKPKGVMLSHNNIFSNVLGAAEITPCKAYDRGLTFLPPCHAYERMVLYTYMYLGFTIYIAESFDKIGDNLKEVKPHIMTVVPRILEKVYEKIMKTGHDLTGFKRKVFDWAVSVAEEYDPNPEKRSLSYNLKLKLAKKLV
;
A
#
# COMPACT_ATOMS: atom_id res chain seq x y z
N ALA A 1 4.28 -7.61 26.69
CA ALA A 1 3.81 -8.25 25.44
C ALA A 1 4.98 -8.60 24.54
N THR A 2 5.86 -7.63 24.22
CA THR A 2 7.01 -7.88 23.34
C THR A 2 8.13 -6.87 23.58
N LEU A 3 9.34 -7.25 23.13
CA LEU A 3 10.47 -6.34 22.90
C LEU A 3 10.64 -6.16 21.39
N ILE A 4 10.82 -4.92 20.92
CA ILE A 4 11.19 -4.61 19.53
C ILE A 4 12.56 -3.96 19.54
N TYR A 5 13.52 -4.54 18.82
CA TYR A 5 14.86 -3.99 18.73
C TYR A 5 14.98 -2.98 17.61
N THR A 6 15.61 -1.85 17.88
CA THR A 6 15.90 -0.78 16.92
C THR A 6 17.38 -0.43 16.90
N SER A 7 17.83 0.25 15.85
CA SER A 7 19.20 0.77 15.77
C SER A 7 19.44 1.76 16.90
N GLY A 8 20.43 1.46 17.75
CA GLY A 8 20.87 2.39 18.79
C GLY A 8 21.87 3.39 18.24
N THR A 9 21.83 4.62 18.74
CA THR A 9 22.79 5.69 18.41
C THR A 9 24.24 5.35 18.78
N THR A 10 24.43 4.38 19.68
CA THR A 10 25.74 3.87 20.13
C THR A 10 26.21 2.64 19.34
N GLY A 11 25.53 2.28 18.25
CA GLY A 11 25.80 1.07 17.46
C GLY A 11 25.26 -0.22 18.07
N LYS A 12 24.94 -0.25 19.37
CA LYS A 12 24.28 -1.39 20.03
C LYS A 12 22.76 -1.28 19.87
N PRO A 13 22.07 -2.32 19.36
CA PRO A 13 20.61 -2.32 19.28
C PRO A 13 19.96 -2.11 20.64
N LYS A 14 18.87 -1.33 20.69
CA LYS A 14 18.09 -1.07 21.90
C LYS A 14 16.73 -1.76 21.80
N GLY A 15 16.34 -2.49 22.84
CA GLY A 15 15.04 -3.13 22.94
C GLY A 15 14.00 -2.18 23.51
N VAL A 16 12.95 -1.88 22.75
CA VAL A 16 11.78 -1.13 23.22
C VAL A 16 10.80 -2.11 23.85
N MET A 17 10.54 -1.93 25.15
CA MET A 17 9.58 -2.74 25.89
C MET A 17 8.16 -2.23 25.67
N LEU A 18 7.29 -3.09 25.12
CA LEU A 18 5.89 -2.77 24.87
C LEU A 18 4.98 -3.68 25.70
N SER A 19 4.13 -3.05 26.52
CA SER A 19 3.05 -3.73 27.23
C SER A 19 1.93 -4.14 26.26
N HIS A 20 1.01 -5.01 26.72
CA HIS A 20 -0.18 -5.35 25.93
C HIS A 20 -1.03 -4.11 25.67
N ASN A 21 -1.21 -3.27 26.67
CA ASN A 21 -2.01 -2.05 26.56
C ASN A 21 -1.45 -1.08 25.51
N ASN A 22 -0.13 -0.93 25.40
CA ASN A 22 0.48 -0.07 24.37
C ASN A 22 0.16 -0.55 22.96
N ILE A 23 0.17 -1.87 22.76
CA ILE A 23 -0.12 -2.46 21.44
C ILE A 23 -1.61 -2.35 21.15
N PHE A 24 -2.44 -2.71 22.12
CA PHE A 24 -3.89 -2.77 21.94
C PHE A 24 -4.50 -1.38 21.76
N SER A 25 -3.97 -0.33 22.40
CA SER A 25 -4.40 1.05 22.14
C SER A 25 -4.20 1.44 20.68
N ASN A 26 -3.09 1.01 20.04
CA ASN A 26 -2.86 1.25 18.62
C ASN A 26 -3.81 0.44 17.73
N VAL A 27 -4.09 -0.81 18.11
CA VAL A 27 -5.04 -1.67 17.39
C VAL A 27 -6.43 -1.06 17.37
N LEU A 28 -6.93 -0.55 18.50
CA LEU A 28 -8.24 0.11 18.58
C LEU A 28 -8.29 1.36 17.69
N GLY A 29 -7.28 2.23 17.78
CA GLY A 29 -7.22 3.42 16.93
C GLY A 29 -7.11 3.10 15.43
N ALA A 30 -6.34 2.06 15.06
CA ALA A 30 -6.23 1.61 13.68
C ALA A 30 -7.53 0.98 13.17
N ALA A 31 -8.23 0.23 14.01
CA ALA A 31 -9.50 -0.41 13.67
C ALA A 31 -10.57 0.62 13.28
N GLU A 32 -10.64 1.76 13.96
CA GLU A 32 -11.62 2.84 13.68
C GLU A 32 -11.48 3.44 12.27
N ILE A 33 -10.25 3.51 11.75
CA ILE A 33 -9.97 4.14 10.45
C ILE A 33 -9.78 3.14 9.31
N THR A 34 -9.82 1.84 9.60
CA THR A 34 -9.61 0.80 8.59
C THR A 34 -10.88 0.61 7.77
N PRO A 35 -10.89 0.92 6.45
CA PRO A 35 -12.11 0.93 5.64
C PRO A 35 -12.44 -0.48 5.09
N CYS A 36 -12.39 -1.51 5.93
CA CYS A 36 -12.58 -2.90 5.54
C CYS A 36 -13.40 -3.64 6.61
N LYS A 37 -13.99 -4.77 6.22
CA LYS A 37 -14.86 -5.60 7.06
C LYS A 37 -14.22 -6.95 7.36
N ALA A 38 -14.78 -7.66 8.34
CA ALA A 38 -14.38 -9.04 8.62
C ALA A 38 -14.41 -9.90 7.34
N TYR A 39 -13.47 -10.85 7.27
CA TYR A 39 -13.20 -11.73 6.13
C TYR A 39 -12.68 -11.04 4.86
N ASP A 40 -12.49 -9.71 4.87
CA ASP A 40 -11.72 -9.07 3.81
C ASP A 40 -10.27 -9.58 3.83
N ARG A 41 -9.66 -9.55 2.64
CA ARG A 41 -8.29 -9.98 2.39
C ARG A 41 -7.32 -8.82 2.59
N GLY A 42 -6.42 -8.94 3.56
CA GLY A 42 -5.29 -8.03 3.75
C GLY A 42 -4.01 -8.65 3.19
N LEU A 43 -3.28 -7.93 2.34
CA LEU A 43 -1.96 -8.36 1.87
C LEU A 43 -0.86 -7.56 2.58
N THR A 44 0.09 -8.25 3.18
CA THR A 44 1.20 -7.63 3.88
C THR A 44 2.54 -8.24 3.46
N PHE A 45 3.64 -7.50 3.63
CA PHE A 45 4.96 -7.94 3.18
C PHE A 45 6.10 -7.53 4.12
N LEU A 46 5.84 -6.64 5.09
CA LEU A 46 6.90 -6.22 5.99
C LEU A 46 7.21 -7.34 7.00
N PRO A 47 8.43 -7.40 7.54
CA PRO A 47 8.74 -8.34 8.59
C PRO A 47 7.98 -8.02 9.89
N PRO A 48 7.38 -9.01 10.59
CA PRO A 48 6.67 -8.79 11.86
C PRO A 48 7.55 -8.29 13.01
N CYS A 49 8.88 -8.21 12.84
CA CYS A 49 9.78 -7.56 13.79
C CYS A 49 9.68 -6.03 13.75
N HIS A 50 9.15 -5.44 12.67
CA HIS A 50 8.85 -4.01 12.61
C HIS A 50 7.57 -3.69 13.38
N ALA A 51 7.60 -2.60 14.15
CA ALA A 51 6.47 -2.18 14.98
C ALA A 51 5.20 -1.88 14.16
N TYR A 52 5.35 -1.25 13.00
CA TYR A 52 4.23 -0.95 12.10
C TYR A 52 3.55 -2.22 11.61
N GLU A 53 4.33 -3.16 11.08
CA GLU A 53 3.81 -4.44 10.59
C GLU A 53 3.12 -5.24 11.68
N ARG A 54 3.75 -5.31 12.85
CA ARG A 54 3.19 -6.02 14.00
C ARG A 54 1.84 -5.42 14.40
N MET A 55 1.72 -4.10 14.41
CA MET A 55 0.46 -3.42 14.67
C MET A 55 -0.58 -3.80 13.61
N VAL A 56 -0.24 -3.77 12.32
CA VAL A 56 -1.17 -4.12 11.24
C VAL A 56 -1.67 -5.56 11.34
N LEU A 57 -0.77 -6.52 11.59
CA LEU A 57 -1.16 -7.92 11.79
C LEU A 57 -2.17 -8.08 12.92
N TYR A 58 -1.95 -7.39 14.05
CA TYR A 58 -2.89 -7.43 15.17
C TYR A 58 -4.21 -6.73 14.85
N THR A 59 -4.19 -5.64 14.11
CA THR A 59 -5.42 -4.98 13.62
C THR A 59 -6.21 -5.89 12.68
N TYR A 60 -5.54 -6.59 11.77
CA TYR A 60 -6.17 -7.55 10.87
C TYR A 60 -6.77 -8.74 11.65
N MET A 61 -6.05 -9.26 12.65
CA MET A 61 -6.58 -10.30 13.53
C MET A 61 -7.79 -9.82 14.33
N TYR A 62 -7.72 -8.60 14.88
CA TYR A 62 -8.80 -7.99 15.66
C TYR A 62 -10.07 -7.77 14.82
N LEU A 63 -9.90 -7.34 13.57
CA LEU A 63 -11.00 -7.11 12.61
C LEU A 63 -11.47 -8.39 11.90
N GLY A 64 -10.79 -9.53 12.08
CA GLY A 64 -11.17 -10.81 11.49
C GLY A 64 -10.84 -10.94 10.00
N PHE A 65 -9.74 -10.36 9.52
CA PHE A 65 -9.32 -10.44 8.11
C PHE A 65 -8.67 -11.78 7.78
N THR A 66 -8.67 -12.13 6.49
CA THR A 66 -7.77 -13.15 5.95
C THR A 66 -6.43 -12.50 5.61
N ILE A 67 -5.36 -12.90 6.30
CA ILE A 67 -4.03 -12.31 6.16
C ILE A 67 -3.21 -13.10 5.13
N TYR A 68 -2.78 -12.41 4.08
CA TYR A 68 -1.84 -12.92 3.08
C TYR A 68 -0.49 -12.26 3.30
N ILE A 69 0.58 -13.06 3.34
CA ILE A 69 1.95 -12.58 3.43
C ILE A 69 2.59 -12.73 2.05
N ALA A 70 3.04 -11.62 1.47
CA ALA A 70 3.75 -11.63 0.19
C ALA A 70 5.07 -12.41 0.34
N GLU A 71 5.39 -13.19 -0.68
CA GLU A 71 6.57 -14.07 -0.66
C GLU A 71 7.88 -13.27 -0.62
N SER A 72 7.90 -12.14 -1.32
CA SER A 72 9.01 -11.21 -1.32
C SER A 72 8.59 -9.86 -1.86
N PHE A 73 9.45 -8.86 -1.67
CA PHE A 73 9.24 -7.51 -2.18
C PHE A 73 9.07 -7.44 -3.70
N ASP A 74 9.75 -8.32 -4.45
CA ASP A 74 9.66 -8.35 -5.92
C ASP A 74 8.41 -9.08 -6.43
N LYS A 75 7.79 -9.92 -5.59
CA LYS A 75 6.58 -10.69 -5.89
C LYS A 75 5.27 -9.97 -5.56
N ILE A 76 5.32 -8.83 -4.89
CA ILE A 76 4.15 -8.02 -4.52
C ILE A 76 3.19 -7.82 -5.69
N GLY A 77 3.70 -7.51 -6.88
CA GLY A 77 2.86 -7.31 -8.08
C GLY A 77 2.13 -8.58 -8.54
N ASP A 78 2.76 -9.75 -8.39
CA ASP A 78 2.15 -11.03 -8.72
C ASP A 78 1.13 -11.43 -7.63
N ASN A 79 1.51 -11.29 -6.35
CA ASN A 79 0.61 -11.56 -5.22
C ASN A 79 -0.62 -10.66 -5.22
N LEU A 80 -0.50 -9.39 -5.64
CA LEU A 80 -1.64 -8.48 -5.81
C LEU A 80 -2.66 -9.02 -6.83
N LYS A 81 -2.19 -9.60 -7.95
CA LYS A 81 -3.06 -10.16 -9.00
C LYS A 81 -3.74 -11.44 -8.56
N GLU A 82 -3.02 -12.27 -7.79
CA GLU A 82 -3.51 -13.53 -7.26
C GLU A 82 -4.53 -13.30 -6.13
N VAL A 83 -4.13 -12.56 -5.09
CA VAL A 83 -4.90 -12.37 -3.87
C VAL A 83 -6.05 -11.39 -4.07
N LYS A 84 -5.88 -10.38 -4.93
CA LYS A 84 -6.80 -9.25 -5.09
C LYS A 84 -7.25 -8.71 -3.73
N PRO A 85 -6.30 -8.22 -2.90
CA PRO A 85 -6.61 -7.80 -1.53
C PRO A 85 -7.50 -6.56 -1.53
N HIS A 86 -8.26 -6.39 -0.45
CA HIS A 86 -9.07 -5.18 -0.22
C HIS A 86 -8.21 -4.07 0.41
N ILE A 87 -7.19 -4.47 1.17
CA ILE A 87 -6.23 -3.56 1.80
C ILE A 87 -4.84 -4.16 1.77
N MET A 88 -3.83 -3.30 1.73
CA MET A 88 -2.43 -3.71 1.77
C MET A 88 -1.62 -2.74 2.63
N THR A 89 -0.60 -3.26 3.32
CA THR A 89 0.43 -2.42 3.94
C THR A 89 1.30 -1.78 2.87
N VAL A 90 1.59 -0.49 2.99
CA VAL A 90 2.43 0.25 2.03
C VAL A 90 3.40 1.13 2.79
N VAL A 91 4.62 1.23 2.26
CA VAL A 91 5.62 2.22 2.66
C VAL A 91 6.00 3.06 1.44
N PRO A 92 6.52 4.29 1.61
CA PRO A 92 6.84 5.19 0.49
C PRO A 92 7.68 4.53 -0.60
N ARG A 93 8.67 3.72 -0.22
CA ARG A 93 9.55 3.00 -1.15
C ARG A 93 8.82 2.08 -2.13
N ILE A 94 7.69 1.50 -1.73
CA ILE A 94 6.86 0.68 -2.63
C ILE A 94 6.24 1.57 -3.71
N LEU A 95 5.66 2.70 -3.31
CA LEU A 95 5.01 3.64 -4.22
C LEU A 95 6.02 4.20 -5.23
N GLU A 96 7.21 4.58 -4.76
CA GLU A 96 8.32 5.03 -5.60
C GLU A 96 8.69 3.96 -6.65
N LYS A 97 8.90 2.71 -6.23
CA LYS A 97 9.30 1.64 -7.15
C LYS A 97 8.21 1.30 -8.16
N VAL A 98 6.94 1.33 -7.75
CA VAL A 98 5.80 1.15 -8.66
C VAL A 98 5.78 2.28 -9.69
N TYR A 99 5.94 3.53 -9.24
CA TYR A 99 6.01 4.70 -10.12
C TYR A 99 7.18 4.61 -11.10
N GLU A 100 8.40 4.35 -10.62
CA GLU A 100 9.61 4.18 -11.45
C GLU A 100 9.39 3.10 -12.53
N LYS A 101 8.77 1.97 -12.17
CA LYS A 101 8.48 0.87 -13.11
C LYS A 101 7.45 1.27 -14.16
N ILE A 102 6.39 1.99 -13.78
CA ILE A 102 5.37 2.50 -14.71
C ILE A 102 6.01 3.50 -15.68
N MET A 103 6.77 4.47 -15.18
CA MET A 103 7.42 5.49 -16.01
C MET A 103 8.43 4.88 -16.95
N LYS A 104 9.27 3.94 -16.49
CA LYS A 104 10.21 3.21 -17.35
C LYS A 104 9.49 2.48 -18.48
N THR A 105 8.43 1.72 -18.16
CA THR A 105 7.64 0.99 -19.17
C THR A 105 7.06 1.95 -20.20
N GLY A 106 6.59 3.12 -19.75
CA GLY A 106 6.12 4.17 -20.64
C GLY A 106 7.21 4.75 -21.53
N HIS A 107 8.43 4.93 -21.02
CA HIS A 107 9.58 5.49 -21.75
C HIS A 107 10.06 4.54 -22.86
N ASP A 108 9.89 3.24 -22.66
CA ASP A 108 10.22 2.21 -23.66
C ASP A 108 9.18 2.14 -24.80
N LEU A 109 8.01 2.80 -24.66
CA LEU A 109 7.01 2.90 -25.73
C LEU A 109 7.43 3.90 -26.80
N THR A 110 7.04 3.63 -28.06
CA THR A 110 7.30 4.53 -29.20
C THR A 110 6.01 4.88 -29.95
N GLY A 111 6.07 5.96 -30.74
CA GLY A 111 5.00 6.38 -31.64
C GLY A 111 3.69 6.73 -30.93
N PHE A 112 2.56 6.22 -31.46
CA PHE A 112 1.22 6.53 -30.94
C PHE A 112 1.01 6.02 -29.50
N LYS A 113 1.57 4.85 -29.16
CA LYS A 113 1.45 4.27 -27.81
C LYS A 113 2.08 5.17 -26.74
N ARG A 114 3.25 5.78 -27.05
CA ARG A 114 3.90 6.76 -26.17
C ARG A 114 3.03 7.98 -25.94
N LYS A 115 2.44 8.54 -26.99
CA LYS A 115 1.52 9.71 -26.87
C LYS A 115 0.31 9.41 -26.00
N VAL A 116 -0.28 8.22 -26.12
CA VAL A 116 -1.41 7.79 -25.28
C VAL A 116 -0.98 7.62 -23.83
N PHE A 117 0.20 7.05 -23.58
CA PHE A 117 0.76 6.93 -22.24
C PHE A 117 1.02 8.30 -21.59
N ASP A 118 1.71 9.20 -22.30
CA ASP A 118 2.05 10.54 -21.80
C ASP A 118 0.78 11.35 -21.48
N TRP A 119 -0.24 11.24 -22.33
CA TRP A 119 -1.56 11.82 -22.06
C TRP A 119 -2.26 11.18 -20.85
N ALA A 120 -2.17 9.87 -20.68
CA ALA A 120 -2.76 9.19 -19.52
C ALA A 120 -2.06 9.62 -18.22
N VAL A 121 -0.74 9.82 -18.24
CA VAL A 121 0.03 10.36 -17.10
C VAL A 121 -0.40 11.78 -16.78
N SER A 122 -0.56 12.67 -17.76
CA SER A 122 -1.01 14.03 -17.49
C SER A 122 -2.42 14.08 -16.88
N VAL A 123 -3.30 13.15 -17.26
CA VAL A 123 -4.62 12.99 -16.62
C VAL A 123 -4.49 12.49 -15.18
N ALA A 124 -3.51 11.64 -14.89
CA ALA A 124 -3.25 11.13 -13.55
C ALA A 124 -2.64 12.20 -12.61
N GLU A 125 -1.80 13.11 -13.14
CA GLU A 125 -1.23 14.24 -12.37
C GLU A 125 -2.32 15.21 -11.87
N GLU A 126 -3.42 15.36 -12.60
CA GLU A 126 -4.58 16.16 -12.21
C GLU A 126 -5.57 15.42 -11.29
N TYR A 127 -5.23 14.22 -10.78
CA TYR A 127 -6.17 13.40 -10.00
C TYR A 127 -6.47 13.98 -8.61
N ASP A 128 -7.72 14.42 -8.42
CA ASP A 128 -8.24 14.76 -7.09
C ASP A 128 -8.87 13.51 -6.44
N PRO A 129 -8.48 13.08 -5.23
CA PRO A 129 -9.09 11.92 -4.57
C PRO A 129 -10.58 12.10 -4.22
N ASN A 130 -11.10 13.33 -4.13
CA ASN A 130 -12.51 13.62 -3.90
C ASN A 130 -13.28 13.61 -5.23
N PRO A 131 -14.21 12.66 -5.45
CA PRO A 131 -15.00 12.59 -6.68
C PRO A 131 -15.84 13.83 -6.97
N GLU A 132 -16.29 14.56 -5.94
CA GLU A 132 -17.15 15.74 -6.09
C GLU A 132 -16.41 16.93 -6.72
N LYS A 133 -15.08 16.97 -6.60
CA LYS A 133 -14.24 18.02 -7.19
C LYS A 133 -13.89 17.76 -8.66
N ARG A 134 -14.20 16.57 -9.19
CA ARG A 134 -13.86 16.16 -10.56
C ARG A 134 -14.94 16.60 -11.54
N SER A 135 -14.54 17.31 -12.58
CA SER A 135 -15.45 17.65 -13.68
C SER A 135 -15.88 16.40 -14.46
N LEU A 136 -17.05 16.48 -15.11
CA LEU A 136 -17.59 15.38 -15.91
C LEU A 136 -16.67 15.04 -17.10
N SER A 137 -16.02 16.06 -17.68
CA SER A 137 -15.02 15.90 -18.74
C SER A 137 -13.75 15.20 -18.23
N TYR A 138 -13.27 15.53 -17.02
CA TYR A 138 -12.16 14.83 -16.39
C TYR A 138 -12.48 13.35 -16.17
N ASN A 139 -13.66 13.04 -15.62
CA ASN A 139 -14.06 11.65 -15.38
C ASN A 139 -14.13 10.83 -16.67
N LEU A 140 -14.53 11.45 -17.79
CA LEU A 140 -14.50 10.80 -19.10
C LEU A 140 -13.05 10.53 -19.57
N LYS A 141 -12.16 11.52 -19.46
CA LYS A 141 -10.72 11.35 -19.75
C LYS A 141 -10.11 10.24 -18.89
N LEU A 142 -10.39 10.23 -17.59
CA LEU A 142 -9.90 9.20 -16.66
C LEU A 142 -10.41 7.81 -17.02
N LYS A 143 -11.68 7.67 -17.40
CA LYS A 143 -12.27 6.39 -17.83
C LYS A 143 -11.62 5.88 -19.11
N LEU A 144 -11.32 6.78 -20.06
CA LEU A 144 -10.60 6.45 -21.29
C LEU A 144 -9.15 6.06 -21.00
N ALA A 145 -8.44 6.82 -20.16
CA ALA A 145 -7.07 6.52 -19.75
C ALA A 145 -6.96 5.10 -19.15
N LYS A 146 -7.82 4.76 -18.17
CA LYS A 146 -7.89 3.42 -17.54
C LYS A 146 -8.19 2.26 -18.50
N LYS A 147 -8.76 2.55 -19.68
CA LYS A 147 -9.09 1.53 -20.69
C LYS A 147 -7.95 1.36 -21.70
N LEU A 148 -7.20 2.42 -21.97
CA LEU A 148 -6.16 2.46 -22.99
C LEU A 148 -4.76 2.10 -22.44
N VAL A 149 -4.54 2.31 -21.15
CA VAL A 149 -3.30 2.05 -20.42
C VAL A 149 -3.61 1.14 -19.23
#